data_AF-E0S510-F1
#
_entry.id   AF-E0S510-F1
#
_cell.length_a   1.000
_cell.length_b   1.000
_cell.length_c   1.000
_cell.angle_alpha   90.00
_cell.angle_beta   90.00
_cell.angle_gamma   90.00
#
_symmetry.space_group_name_H-M   'P 1'
#
loop_
_entity.id
_entity.type
_entity.pdbx_description
1 polymer ?
#
loop_
_entity_poly.entity_id
_entity_poly.type
_entity_poly.pdbx_seq_one_letter_code
_entity_poly.pdbx_strand_id
1 'polypeptide(L)'
;MTQDLTYTEQAYIKLEHLCITRIYDRYNDNDLSEAYERMKKELAAIKKKGTAPLFIVVYEALCGVGAKHEKFSLRGDTGSSVVAYLLDISEIDPVRIRPRLYSEFCFGLNGEENLSIEINVTRKLYRKLVKYFEHYNGDARIRYKHFTSGIVNGVGISDPQVLLRDYYDDNELFFGFLEVSRQKRIGRKVLSGPVFDLLNPLTFEDKVKCRGLSVEGNGVWEENAEELAKSDEIALGDLIAHREDVFEFMLDHGIDREKAYRISEDVRWGRIKRNGWDAETIALLYNAGIPEWYLKSCEKISHVFPRAHSMMEIQHYGGLVAENSKDRITIN
;
A
#
# COMPACT_ATOMS: atom_id res chain seq x y z
N MET A 1 19.09 -8.55 37.20
CA MET A 1 19.63 -7.86 36.03
C MET A 1 18.50 -7.72 35.05
N THR A 2 17.87 -6.54 34.97
CA THR A 2 16.98 -6.20 33.86
C THR A 2 17.87 -6.08 32.62
N GLN A 3 17.68 -6.95 31.64
CA GLN A 3 18.35 -6.80 30.36
C GLN A 3 17.83 -5.50 29.73
N ASP A 4 18.74 -4.57 29.40
CA ASP A 4 18.36 -3.34 28.70
C ASP A 4 17.73 -3.73 27.36
N LEU A 5 16.53 -3.23 27.10
CA LEU A 5 15.79 -3.49 25.88
C LEU A 5 16.58 -2.92 24.69
N THR A 6 16.62 -3.65 23.58
CA THR A 6 17.13 -3.15 22.30
C THR A 6 16.31 -1.96 21.82
N TYR A 7 16.88 -1.12 20.93
CA TYR A 7 16.14 0.00 20.33
C TYR A 7 14.88 -0.48 19.61
N THR A 8 14.96 -1.63 18.93
CA THR A 8 13.83 -2.27 18.26
C THR A 8 12.72 -2.69 19.22
N GLU A 9 13.06 -3.26 20.39
CA GLU A 9 12.07 -3.64 21.41
C GLU A 9 11.41 -2.41 22.05
N GLN A 10 12.18 -1.36 22.33
CA GLN A 10 11.64 -0.10 22.85
C GLN A 10 10.68 0.55 21.85
N ALA A 11 11.04 0.57 20.56
CA ALA A 11 10.18 1.06 19.49
C ALA A 11 8.89 0.24 19.38
N TYR A 12 8.96 -1.09 19.53
CA TYR A 12 7.77 -1.95 19.53
C TYR A 12 6.82 -1.64 20.69
N ILE A 13 7.34 -1.51 21.92
CA ILE A 13 6.50 -1.17 23.09
C ILE A 13 5.78 0.16 22.87
N LYS A 14 6.51 1.17 22.35
CA LYS A 14 5.92 2.47 22.02
C LYS A 14 4.84 2.35 20.95
N LEU A 15 5.09 1.57 19.90
CA LEU A 15 4.17 1.35 18.79
C LEU A 15 2.88 0.68 19.27
N GLU A 16 3.01 -0.39 20.05
CA GLU A 16 1.89 -1.14 20.62
C GLU A 16 1.03 -0.24 21.51
N HIS A 17 1.64 0.54 22.41
CA HIS A 17 0.93 1.52 23.24
C HIS A 17 0.16 2.57 22.42
N LEU A 18 0.80 3.13 21.38
CA LEU A 18 0.14 4.09 20.49
C LEU A 18 -1.07 3.47 19.78
N CYS A 19 -0.93 2.25 19.27
CA CYS A 19 -2.00 1.55 18.56
C CYS A 19 -3.18 1.21 19.49
N ILE A 20 -2.89 0.63 20.66
CA ILE A 20 -3.91 0.28 21.66
C ILE A 20 -4.66 1.50 22.15
N THR A 21 -3.98 2.64 22.32
CA THR A 21 -4.65 3.88 22.76
C THR A 21 -5.56 4.41 21.66
N ARG A 22 -5.05 4.51 20.43
CA ARG A 22 -5.76 5.15 19.32
C ARG A 22 -6.86 4.32 18.69
N ILE A 23 -6.88 3.01 18.90
CA ILE A 23 -7.94 2.17 18.31
C ILE A 23 -9.32 2.56 18.85
N TYR A 24 -9.40 2.92 20.13
CA TYR A 24 -10.64 3.40 20.76
C TYR A 24 -11.05 4.80 20.31
N ASP A 25 -10.12 5.59 19.78
CA ASP A 25 -10.44 6.90 19.17
C ASP A 25 -11.03 6.75 17.74
N ARG A 26 -10.79 5.61 17.08
CA ARG A 26 -11.09 5.40 15.64
C ARG A 26 -12.27 4.47 15.39
N TYR A 27 -12.48 3.50 16.27
CA TYR A 27 -13.49 2.45 16.09
C TYR A 27 -14.50 2.48 17.23
N ASN A 28 -15.77 2.31 16.84
CA ASN A 28 -16.88 2.11 17.77
C ASN A 28 -17.04 0.60 18.02
N ASP A 29 -17.95 0.23 18.93
CA ASP A 29 -18.18 -1.15 19.33
C ASP A 29 -18.51 -2.11 18.17
N ASN A 30 -19.11 -1.62 17.07
CA ASN A 30 -19.49 -2.46 15.93
C ASN A 30 -18.27 -2.96 15.15
N ASP A 31 -17.25 -2.13 15.00
CA ASP A 31 -16.07 -2.43 14.18
C ASP A 31 -14.82 -2.75 15.01
N LEU A 32 -14.85 -2.45 16.31
CA LEU A 32 -13.69 -2.56 17.20
C LEU A 32 -13.11 -3.98 17.24
N SER A 33 -13.96 -5.02 17.27
CA SER A 33 -13.46 -6.40 17.32
C SER A 33 -12.65 -6.79 16.08
N GLU A 34 -13.12 -6.42 14.88
CA GLU A 34 -12.39 -6.70 13.64
C GLU A 34 -11.10 -5.87 13.58
N ALA A 35 -11.18 -4.58 13.90
CA ALA A 35 -10.03 -3.70 13.91
C ALA A 35 -8.95 -4.17 14.91
N TYR A 36 -9.37 -4.63 16.10
CA TYR A 36 -8.46 -5.07 17.16
C TYR A 36 -7.73 -6.36 16.78
N GLU A 37 -8.43 -7.34 16.21
CA GLU A 37 -7.79 -8.58 15.73
C GLU A 37 -6.83 -8.31 14.56
N ARG A 38 -7.21 -7.42 13.64
CA ARG A 38 -6.30 -6.99 12.57
C ARG A 38 -5.06 -6.27 13.12
N MET A 39 -5.25 -5.33 14.04
CA MET A 39 -4.15 -4.60 14.69
C MET A 39 -3.19 -5.57 15.38
N LYS A 40 -3.70 -6.56 16.12
CA LYS A 40 -2.87 -7.60 16.74
C LYS A 40 -2.08 -8.42 15.72
N LYS A 41 -2.70 -8.83 14.61
CA LYS A 41 -2.02 -9.57 13.52
C LYS A 41 -0.88 -8.74 12.93
N GLU A 42 -1.13 -7.47 12.64
CA GLU A 42 -0.12 -6.56 12.09
C GLU A 42 1.01 -6.27 13.09
N LEU A 43 0.69 -5.98 14.35
CA LEU A 43 1.71 -5.79 15.41
C LEU A 43 2.57 -7.05 15.60
N ALA A 44 1.99 -8.25 15.56
CA ALA A 44 2.75 -9.49 15.63
C ALA A 44 3.73 -9.65 14.45
N ALA A 45 3.31 -9.29 13.23
CA ALA A 45 4.18 -9.28 12.07
C ALA A 45 5.31 -8.25 12.20
N ILE A 46 4.99 -7.04 12.67
CA ILE A 46 5.97 -5.98 12.91
C ILE A 46 7.00 -6.39 13.96
N LYS A 47 6.56 -7.02 15.05
CA LYS A 47 7.44 -7.56 16.09
C LYS A 47 8.37 -8.63 15.53
N LYS A 48 7.81 -9.60 14.80
CA LYS A 48 8.57 -10.70 14.20
C LYS A 48 9.65 -10.19 13.25
N LYS A 49 9.36 -9.13 12.50
CA LYS A 49 10.29 -8.53 11.52
C LYS A 49 11.22 -7.47 12.08
N GLY A 50 11.01 -7.02 13.31
CA GLY A 50 11.77 -5.91 13.89
C GLY A 50 11.55 -4.58 13.16
N THR A 51 10.40 -4.39 12.50
CA THR A 51 10.11 -3.19 11.70
C THR A 51 9.46 -2.05 12.50
N ALA A 52 9.28 -2.21 13.82
CA ALA A 52 8.69 -1.19 14.68
C ALA A 52 9.40 0.18 14.62
N PRO A 53 10.75 0.26 14.56
CA PRO A 53 11.43 1.53 14.39
C PRO A 53 10.99 2.33 13.17
N LEU A 54 10.66 1.65 12.06
CA LEU A 54 10.21 2.32 10.84
C LEU A 54 8.91 3.10 11.08
N PHE A 55 7.92 2.49 11.71
CA PHE A 55 6.66 3.17 12.04
C PHE A 55 6.86 4.33 13.02
N ILE A 56 7.67 4.13 14.07
CA ILE A 56 7.92 5.15 15.09
C ILE A 56 8.66 6.35 14.52
N VAL A 57 9.76 6.14 13.79
CA VAL A 57 10.53 7.25 13.21
C VAL A 57 9.70 8.05 12.22
N VAL A 58 8.87 7.38 11.39
CA VAL A 58 7.97 8.08 10.47
C VAL A 58 6.92 8.89 11.22
N TYR A 59 6.26 8.29 12.21
CA TYR A 59 5.27 8.96 13.05
C TYR A 59 5.86 10.19 13.74
N GLU A 60 7.04 10.06 14.36
CA GLU A 60 7.73 11.15 15.04
C GLU A 60 8.18 12.25 14.08
N ALA A 61 8.71 11.89 12.91
CA ALA A 61 9.12 12.86 11.90
C ALA A 61 7.92 13.69 11.41
N LEU A 62 6.78 13.03 11.11
CA LEU A 62 5.55 13.71 10.70
C LEU A 62 5.00 14.61 11.81
N CYS A 63 4.98 14.14 13.06
CA CYS A 63 4.57 14.96 14.21
C CYS A 63 5.51 16.15 14.44
N GLY A 64 6.82 15.92 14.44
CA GLY A 64 7.84 16.91 14.75
C GLY A 64 7.87 18.07 13.74
N VAL A 65 7.50 17.82 12.49
CA VAL A 65 7.38 18.88 11.46
C VAL A 65 6.00 19.52 11.40
N GLY A 66 5.04 19.05 12.21
CA GLY A 66 3.63 19.42 12.16
C GLY A 66 3.04 19.14 10.78
N ALA A 67 3.27 17.93 10.27
CA ALA A 67 2.68 17.48 9.02
C ALA A 67 1.15 17.42 9.15
N LYS A 68 0.46 17.76 8.07
CA LYS A 68 -0.99 17.62 7.97
C LYS A 68 -1.30 16.73 6.78
N HIS A 69 -2.39 15.97 6.85
CA HIS A 69 -2.76 14.99 5.83
C HIS A 69 -2.87 15.61 4.44
N GLU A 70 -3.34 16.85 4.28
CA GLU A 70 -3.40 17.50 2.96
C GLU A 70 -2.02 17.84 2.35
N LYS A 71 -0.91 17.50 3.04
CA LYS A 71 0.46 17.77 2.62
C LYS A 71 1.25 16.51 2.27
N PHE A 72 0.72 15.33 2.53
CA PHE A 72 1.35 14.07 2.18
C PHE A 72 0.34 12.97 1.86
N SER A 73 0.75 12.01 1.05
CA SER A 73 -0.02 10.81 0.74
C SER A 73 0.89 9.60 0.88
N LEU A 74 0.45 8.59 1.64
CA LEU A 74 1.09 7.28 1.63
C LEU A 74 1.01 6.67 0.22
N ARG A 75 1.99 5.83 -0.11
CA ARG A 75 2.12 5.15 -1.38
C ARG A 75 2.39 3.67 -1.15
N GLY A 76 1.89 2.85 -2.06
CA GLY A 76 2.18 1.41 -2.07
C GLY A 76 1.17 0.63 -1.24
N ASP A 77 1.62 -0.52 -0.74
CA ASP A 77 0.80 -1.49 -0.02
C ASP A 77 0.68 -1.22 1.48
N THR A 78 1.53 -0.36 2.05
CA THR A 78 1.40 0.09 3.45
C THR A 78 0.05 0.76 3.73
N GLY A 79 -0.64 1.27 2.70
CA GLY A 79 -2.02 1.77 2.84
C GLY A 79 -3.02 0.70 3.30
N SER A 80 -2.67 -0.59 3.19
CA SER A 80 -3.43 -1.71 3.73
C SER A 80 -3.19 -1.95 5.23
N SER A 81 -2.33 -1.18 5.90
CA SER A 81 -2.03 -1.39 7.32
C SER A 81 -2.94 -0.57 8.23
N VAL A 82 -3.64 -1.25 9.16
CA VAL A 82 -4.38 -0.56 10.22
C VAL A 82 -3.42 0.13 11.20
N VAL A 83 -2.21 -0.39 11.40
CA VAL A 83 -1.17 0.29 12.19
C VAL A 83 -0.78 1.62 11.55
N ALA A 84 -0.60 1.68 10.22
CA ALA A 84 -0.34 2.93 9.52
C ALA A 84 -1.51 3.94 9.65
N TYR A 85 -2.76 3.46 9.60
CA TYR A 85 -3.95 4.28 9.83
C TYR A 85 -4.03 4.81 11.26
N LEU A 86 -3.82 3.96 12.27
CA LEU A 86 -3.83 4.35 13.69
C LEU A 86 -2.72 5.36 14.02
N LEU A 87 -1.63 5.38 13.27
CA LEU A 87 -0.56 6.37 13.47
C LEU A 87 -0.74 7.68 12.69
N ASP A 88 -1.87 7.87 11.99
CA ASP A 88 -2.04 9.01 11.08
C ASP A 88 -0.98 9.07 9.98
N ILE A 89 -0.46 7.91 9.56
CA ILE A 89 0.43 7.78 8.40
C ILE A 89 -0.40 7.51 7.13
N SER A 90 -1.51 6.78 7.25
CA SER A 90 -2.47 6.52 6.18
C SER A 90 -3.77 7.31 6.40
N GLU A 91 -4.36 7.83 5.32
CA GLU A 91 -5.71 8.44 5.33
C GLU A 91 -6.83 7.40 5.12
N ILE A 92 -6.48 6.16 4.79
CA ILE A 92 -7.44 5.06 4.57
C ILE A 92 -7.56 4.23 5.83
N ASP A 93 -8.80 4.03 6.26
CA ASP A 93 -9.22 2.99 7.19
C ASP A 93 -9.34 1.65 6.43
N PRO A 94 -8.41 0.70 6.59
CA PRO A 94 -8.42 -0.51 5.79
C PRO A 94 -9.45 -1.55 6.28
N VAL A 95 -10.07 -1.33 7.45
CA VAL A 95 -11.13 -2.20 8.01
C VAL A 95 -12.47 -1.86 7.36
N ARG A 96 -12.80 -0.57 7.28
CA ARG A 96 -14.09 -0.10 6.74
C ARG A 96 -14.12 0.09 5.24
N ILE A 97 -13.00 0.46 4.62
CA ILE A 97 -12.99 0.82 3.20
C ILE A 97 -13.45 -0.34 2.31
N ARG A 98 -14.16 0.00 1.23
CA ARG A 98 -14.54 -0.92 0.17
C ARG A 98 -14.07 -0.39 -1.19
N PRO A 99 -13.60 -1.28 -2.10
CA PRO A 99 -13.39 -2.72 -1.92
C PRO A 99 -12.30 -3.04 -0.86
N ARG A 100 -12.24 -4.28 -0.35
CA ARG A 100 -11.47 -4.59 0.88
C ARG A 100 -9.96 -4.47 0.68
N LEU A 101 -9.23 -4.10 1.74
CA LEU A 101 -7.77 -4.17 1.81
C LEU A 101 -7.32 -5.26 2.78
N TYR A 102 -6.32 -6.05 2.41
CA TYR A 102 -5.84 -7.18 3.20
C TYR A 102 -4.45 -6.91 3.81
N SER A 103 -4.27 -7.30 5.07
CA SER A 103 -3.00 -7.11 5.79
C SER A 103 -1.87 -7.94 5.18
N GLU A 104 -2.16 -9.14 4.64
CA GLU A 104 -1.14 -10.00 4.01
C GLU A 104 -0.43 -9.33 2.84
N PHE A 105 -1.08 -8.39 2.17
CA PHE A 105 -0.44 -7.64 1.09
C PHE A 105 0.59 -6.60 1.57
N CYS A 106 0.59 -6.27 2.85
CA CYS A 106 1.60 -5.41 3.48
C CYS A 106 2.64 -6.22 4.27
N PHE A 107 2.24 -7.34 4.88
CA PHE A 107 3.07 -8.06 5.86
C PHE A 107 3.42 -9.49 5.44
N GLY A 108 2.83 -10.02 4.38
CA GLY A 108 2.86 -11.45 4.06
C GLY A 108 1.84 -12.24 4.89
N LEU A 109 1.68 -13.51 4.55
CA LEU A 109 0.72 -14.38 5.25
C LEU A 109 1.12 -14.62 6.72
N ASN A 110 2.43 -14.65 6.97
CA ASN A 110 3.07 -15.01 8.23
C ASN A 110 3.99 -13.91 8.77
N GLY A 111 3.87 -12.66 8.30
CA GLY A 111 4.77 -11.59 8.70
C GLY A 111 6.17 -11.73 8.09
N GLU A 112 6.28 -12.25 6.88
CA GLU A 112 7.54 -12.53 6.16
C GLU A 112 7.96 -11.43 5.18
N GLU A 113 7.11 -10.46 4.88
CA GLU A 113 7.45 -9.39 3.93
C GLU A 113 8.38 -8.34 4.56
N ASN A 114 9.23 -7.76 3.72
CA ASN A 114 10.06 -6.62 4.11
C ASN A 114 9.28 -5.34 3.88
N LEU A 115 9.15 -4.54 4.93
CA LEU A 115 8.37 -3.31 4.88
C LEU A 115 9.23 -2.12 4.45
N SER A 116 8.67 -1.29 3.58
CA SER A 116 9.14 0.07 3.33
C SER A 116 7.96 1.02 3.44
N ILE A 117 8.18 2.22 3.99
CA ILE A 117 7.16 3.26 4.02
C ILE A 117 7.55 4.31 2.99
N GLU A 118 6.66 4.57 2.04
CA GLU A 118 6.87 5.58 1.01
C GLU A 118 5.76 6.62 1.06
N ILE A 119 6.12 7.89 1.23
CA ILE A 119 5.16 8.99 1.21
C ILE A 119 5.51 9.98 0.10
N ASN A 120 4.48 10.45 -0.61
CA ASN A 120 4.57 11.64 -1.43
C ASN A 120 4.34 12.86 -0.55
N VAL A 121 5.15 13.90 -0.68
CA VAL A 121 5.07 15.10 0.16
C VAL A 121 5.10 16.36 -0.69
N THR A 122 4.41 17.42 -0.25
CA THR A 122 4.57 18.74 -0.88
C THR A 122 6.00 19.26 -0.71
N ARG A 123 6.47 20.13 -1.62
CA ARG A 123 7.78 20.80 -1.51
C ARG A 123 8.06 21.46 -0.16
N LYS A 124 7.02 22.04 0.46
CA LYS A 124 7.16 22.67 1.78
C LYS A 124 7.38 21.63 2.88
N LEU A 125 6.65 20.52 2.84
CA LEU A 125 6.82 19.42 3.80
C LEU A 125 8.13 18.67 3.58
N TYR A 126 8.51 18.40 2.34
CA TYR A 126 9.81 17.85 1.95
C TYR A 126 10.97 18.60 2.64
N ARG A 127 11.04 19.92 2.50
CA ARG A 127 12.09 20.75 3.12
C ARG A 127 12.10 20.65 4.65
N LYS A 128 10.91 20.54 5.27
CA LYS A 128 10.81 20.38 6.72
C LYS A 128 11.33 19.01 7.16
N LEU A 129 11.00 17.95 6.42
CA LEU A 129 11.47 16.58 6.71
C LEU A 129 12.99 16.46 6.52
N VAL A 130 13.54 17.01 5.44
CA VAL A 130 15.00 17.07 5.26
C VAL A 130 15.66 17.76 6.45
N LYS A 131 15.18 18.95 6.84
CA LYS A 131 15.72 19.67 7.99
C LYS A 131 15.55 18.90 9.31
N TYR A 132 14.44 18.18 9.48
CA TYR A 132 14.20 17.34 10.65
C TYR A 132 15.27 16.25 10.76
N PHE A 133 15.55 15.53 9.66
CA PHE A 133 16.57 14.49 9.67
C PHE A 133 18.00 15.03 9.77
N GLU A 134 18.28 16.22 9.21
CA GLU A 134 19.58 16.91 9.37
C GLU A 134 19.91 17.21 10.84
N HIS A 135 18.88 17.41 11.65
CA HIS A 135 18.99 17.69 13.09
C HIS A 135 18.35 16.58 13.91
N TYR A 136 18.33 15.34 13.39
CA TYR A 136 17.72 14.21 14.07
C TYR A 136 18.41 13.96 15.41
N ASN A 137 17.62 13.95 16.48
CA ASN A 137 18.08 13.77 17.85
C ASN A 137 17.47 12.52 18.52
N GLY A 138 16.78 11.67 17.74
CA GLY A 138 16.28 10.39 18.21
C GLY A 138 17.39 9.33 18.20
N ASP A 139 17.06 8.14 18.70
CA ASP A 139 18.08 7.13 18.95
C ASP A 139 18.53 6.40 17.68
N ALA A 140 17.69 6.27 16.65
CA ALA A 140 18.04 5.55 15.42
C ALA A 140 19.31 6.10 14.71
N ARG A 141 20.07 5.19 14.10
CA ARG A 141 21.08 5.59 13.11
C ARG A 141 20.38 5.97 11.80
N ILE A 142 20.75 7.13 11.25
CA ILE A 142 20.18 7.67 10.01
C ILE A 142 21.23 7.66 8.89
N ARG A 143 20.88 7.10 7.72
CA ARG A 143 21.63 7.27 6.46
C ARG A 143 20.75 7.91 5.40
N TYR A 144 21.25 8.93 4.71
CA TYR A 144 20.47 9.58 3.66
C TYR A 144 20.50 8.76 2.37
N LYS A 145 19.33 8.66 1.73
CA LYS A 145 19.23 8.17 0.35
C LYS A 145 18.98 9.35 -0.59
N HIS A 146 19.66 9.30 -1.73
CA HIS A 146 19.63 10.37 -2.73
C HIS A 146 19.25 9.81 -4.08
N PHE A 147 18.59 10.64 -4.90
CA PHE A 147 18.60 10.45 -6.35
C PHE A 147 19.99 10.71 -6.92
N THR A 148 20.22 10.27 -8.16
CA THR A 148 21.44 10.61 -8.92
C THR A 148 21.65 12.13 -9.06
N SER A 149 20.58 12.92 -8.96
CA SER A 149 20.62 14.39 -8.95
C SER A 149 21.10 15.00 -7.62
N GLY A 150 21.35 14.20 -6.59
CA GLY A 150 21.73 14.65 -5.24
C GLY A 150 20.56 15.01 -4.32
N ILE A 151 19.32 14.98 -4.81
CA ILE A 151 18.11 15.25 -4.01
C ILE A 151 17.88 14.10 -3.02
N VAL A 152 17.74 14.41 -1.74
CA VAL A 152 17.36 13.43 -0.70
C VAL A 152 15.96 12.89 -1.04
N ASN A 153 15.80 11.58 -1.07
CA ASN A 153 14.51 10.94 -1.38
C ASN A 153 13.99 10.05 -0.25
N GLY A 154 14.75 9.93 0.83
CA GLY A 154 14.40 9.15 2.00
C GLY A 154 15.57 8.99 2.96
N VAL A 155 15.34 8.20 4.01
CA VAL A 155 16.35 7.80 4.99
C VAL A 155 16.34 6.28 5.19
N GLY A 156 17.52 5.70 5.32
CA GLY A 156 17.76 4.42 5.95
C GLY A 156 17.81 4.60 7.47
N ILE A 157 17.15 3.71 8.18
CA ILE A 157 17.01 3.68 9.63
C ILE A 157 17.55 2.34 10.10
N SER A 158 18.47 2.33 11.06
CA SER A 158 18.93 1.08 11.67
C SER A 158 19.02 1.20 13.18
N ASP A 159 19.00 0.04 13.84
CA ASP A 159 19.32 -0.06 15.25
C ASP A 159 20.76 0.45 15.49
N PRO A 160 20.97 1.38 16.44
CA PRO A 160 22.31 1.92 16.74
C PRO A 160 23.31 0.85 17.16
N GLN A 161 22.82 -0.24 17.74
CA GLN A 161 23.60 -1.38 18.23
C GLN A 161 23.97 -2.35 17.09
N VAL A 162 23.36 -2.22 15.91
CA VAL A 162 23.63 -3.08 14.75
C VAL A 162 24.69 -2.44 13.84
N LEU A 163 25.72 -3.22 13.52
CA LEU A 163 26.77 -2.81 12.58
C LEU A 163 26.28 -2.96 11.14
N LEU A 164 26.29 -1.86 10.40
CA LEU A 164 26.04 -1.87 8.96
C LEU A 164 27.33 -2.19 8.21
N ARG A 165 27.28 -3.17 7.32
CA ARG A 165 28.43 -3.67 6.57
C ARG A 165 28.60 -2.96 5.24
N ASP A 166 27.48 -2.72 4.54
CA ASP A 166 27.48 -2.17 3.18
C ASP A 166 26.51 -0.99 3.03
N TYR A 167 26.54 -0.34 1.85
CA TYR A 167 25.64 0.77 1.52
C TYR A 167 24.17 0.33 1.39
N TYR A 168 23.95 -0.91 0.94
CA TYR A 168 22.64 -1.57 0.94
C TYR A 168 22.71 -2.73 1.93
N ASP A 169 22.31 -2.48 3.17
CA ASP A 169 22.37 -3.46 4.25
C ASP A 169 20.94 -3.89 4.61
N ASP A 170 20.70 -5.20 4.68
CA ASP A 170 19.39 -5.77 5.00
C ASP A 170 18.91 -5.44 6.43
N ASN A 171 19.81 -4.95 7.29
CA ASN A 171 19.47 -4.45 8.62
C ASN A 171 18.94 -2.99 8.60
N GLU A 172 18.86 -2.35 7.43
CA GLU A 172 18.25 -1.03 7.29
C GLU A 172 16.79 -1.10 6.88
N LEU A 173 15.97 -0.36 7.63
CA LEU A 173 14.60 -0.05 7.28
C LEU A 173 14.55 1.24 6.47
N PHE A 174 13.69 1.29 5.46
CA PHE A 174 13.65 2.44 4.55
C PHE A 174 12.36 3.25 4.67
N PHE A 175 12.52 4.55 4.88
CA PHE A 175 11.47 5.56 4.79
C PHE A 175 11.73 6.52 3.63
N GLY A 176 10.92 6.43 2.57
CA GLY A 176 10.95 7.34 1.43
C GLY A 176 10.00 8.52 1.62
N PHE A 177 10.47 9.74 1.33
CA PHE A 177 9.62 10.94 1.27
C PHE A 177 9.91 11.74 -0.01
N LEU A 178 9.04 11.59 -1.00
CA LEU A 178 9.25 12.10 -2.34
C LEU A 178 8.56 13.44 -2.55
N GLU A 179 9.32 14.45 -2.97
CA GLU A 179 8.75 15.74 -3.34
C GLU A 179 7.84 15.60 -4.56
N VAL A 180 6.56 15.91 -4.37
CA VAL A 180 5.57 15.99 -5.43
C VAL A 180 5.06 17.43 -5.57
N SER A 181 5.18 17.96 -6.78
CA SER A 181 4.68 19.30 -7.13
C SER A 181 3.39 19.20 -7.96
N ARG A 182 2.61 20.28 -7.96
CA ARG A 182 1.37 20.39 -8.76
C ARG A 182 0.36 19.26 -8.47
N GLN A 183 0.13 18.92 -7.20
CA GLN A 183 -0.78 17.84 -6.78
C GLN A 183 -2.18 17.91 -7.41
N LYS A 184 -2.75 19.10 -7.62
CA LYS A 184 -4.04 19.24 -8.33
C LYS A 184 -3.99 18.79 -9.80
N ARG A 185 -2.84 18.95 -10.47
CA ARG A 185 -2.64 18.41 -11.83
C ARG A 185 -2.57 16.89 -11.79
N ILE A 186 -2.00 16.32 -10.74
CA ILE A 186 -1.99 14.87 -10.51
C ILE A 186 -3.41 14.38 -10.27
N GLY A 187 -4.16 15.06 -9.39
CA GLY A 187 -5.59 14.78 -9.15
C GLY A 187 -6.44 14.70 -10.41
N ARG A 188 -6.28 15.67 -11.32
CA ARG A 188 -6.98 15.62 -12.62
C ARG A 188 -6.54 14.41 -13.44
N LYS A 189 -5.24 14.13 -13.51
CA LYS A 189 -4.70 13.00 -14.26
C LYS A 189 -5.17 11.64 -13.73
N VAL A 190 -5.20 11.45 -12.41
CA VAL A 190 -5.63 10.17 -11.80
C VAL A 190 -7.13 9.93 -11.92
N LEU A 191 -7.91 10.95 -12.29
CA LEU A 191 -9.37 10.90 -12.50
C LEU A 191 -9.76 11.07 -13.98
N SER A 192 -8.83 10.89 -14.92
CA SER A 192 -9.07 11.14 -16.34
C SER A 192 -8.23 10.21 -17.22
N GLY A 193 -8.57 10.11 -18.50
CA GLY A 193 -7.80 9.38 -19.49
C GLY A 193 -8.63 8.29 -20.15
N PRO A 194 -8.05 7.55 -21.12
CA PRO A 194 -8.81 6.66 -21.99
C PRO A 194 -9.67 5.63 -21.25
N VAL A 195 -9.16 5.07 -20.15
CA VAL A 195 -9.91 4.13 -19.31
C VAL A 195 -11.12 4.80 -18.64
N PHE A 196 -10.93 5.98 -18.05
CA PHE A 196 -12.00 6.74 -17.41
C PHE A 196 -13.03 7.21 -18.44
N ASP A 197 -12.58 7.63 -19.62
CA ASP A 197 -13.45 8.11 -20.70
C ASP A 197 -14.30 6.96 -21.27
N LEU A 198 -13.75 5.75 -21.37
CA LEU A 198 -14.47 4.56 -21.84
C LEU A 198 -15.44 4.00 -20.79
N LEU A 199 -15.00 3.87 -19.55
CA LEU A 199 -15.74 3.14 -18.50
C LEU A 199 -16.65 4.03 -17.67
N ASN A 200 -16.49 5.36 -17.75
CA ASN A 200 -17.31 6.37 -17.08
C ASN A 200 -17.62 6.05 -15.60
N PRO A 201 -16.59 5.93 -14.73
CA PRO A 201 -16.75 5.42 -13.36
C PRO A 201 -17.58 6.34 -12.46
N LEU A 202 -18.57 5.78 -11.76
CA LEU A 202 -19.50 6.55 -10.93
C LEU A 202 -19.13 6.50 -9.44
N THR A 203 -18.78 5.33 -8.95
CA THR A 203 -18.50 5.09 -7.52
C THR A 203 -17.02 5.29 -7.19
N PHE A 204 -16.69 5.31 -5.89
CA PHE A 204 -15.29 5.29 -5.45
C PHE A 204 -14.59 4.01 -5.92
N GLU A 205 -15.28 2.87 -5.83
CA GLU A 205 -14.79 1.57 -6.29
C GLU A 205 -14.48 1.58 -7.78
N ASP A 206 -15.39 2.07 -8.62
CA ASP A 206 -15.17 2.16 -10.07
C ASP A 206 -13.94 3.03 -10.40
N LYS A 207 -13.77 4.14 -9.66
CA LYS A 207 -12.61 5.04 -9.85
C LYS A 207 -11.30 4.38 -9.43
N VAL A 208 -11.32 3.61 -8.35
CA VAL A 208 -10.16 2.81 -7.91
C VAL A 208 -9.82 1.75 -8.97
N LYS A 209 -10.83 1.05 -9.50
CA LYS A 209 -10.69 0.06 -10.57
C LYS A 209 -10.08 0.70 -11.83
N CYS A 210 -10.68 1.77 -12.32
CA CYS A 210 -10.19 2.53 -13.48
C CYS A 210 -8.76 3.03 -13.25
N ARG A 211 -8.43 3.47 -12.02
CA ARG A 211 -7.07 3.91 -11.71
C ARG A 211 -6.04 2.78 -11.83
N GLY A 212 -6.36 1.57 -11.37
CA GLY A 212 -5.49 0.39 -11.53
C GLY A 212 -5.31 0.00 -13.01
N LEU A 213 -6.41 0.05 -13.78
CA LEU A 213 -6.40 -0.21 -15.22
C LEU A 213 -5.62 0.86 -16.01
N SER A 214 -5.52 2.10 -15.54
CA SER A 214 -4.83 3.19 -16.26
C SER A 214 -3.29 3.14 -16.21
N VAL A 215 -2.70 2.04 -15.73
CA VAL A 215 -1.24 1.89 -15.68
C VAL A 215 -0.75 1.34 -17.03
N GLU A 216 -0.09 2.19 -17.81
CA GLU A 216 0.41 1.82 -19.14
C GLU A 216 1.56 0.81 -19.09
N GLY A 217 1.61 -0.11 -20.06
CA GLY A 217 2.78 -0.95 -20.34
C GLY A 217 3.00 -2.12 -19.37
N ASN A 218 2.04 -2.40 -18.50
CA ASN A 218 2.10 -3.50 -17.54
C ASN A 218 1.26 -4.73 -17.94
N GLY A 219 0.60 -4.68 -19.11
CA GLY A 219 -0.25 -5.75 -19.64
C GLY A 219 -1.59 -5.92 -18.93
N VAL A 220 -2.01 -4.94 -18.13
CA VAL A 220 -3.33 -4.94 -17.49
C VAL A 220 -4.41 -4.46 -18.46
N TRP A 221 -4.19 -3.35 -19.16
CA TRP A 221 -5.20 -2.73 -20.01
C TRP A 221 -5.05 -3.07 -21.49
N GLU A 222 -3.96 -2.63 -22.13
CA GLU A 222 -3.76 -2.74 -23.57
C GLU A 222 -3.74 -4.20 -24.02
N GLU A 223 -4.53 -4.52 -25.04
CA GLU A 223 -4.70 -5.89 -25.56
C GLU A 223 -5.10 -6.90 -24.47
N ASN A 224 -5.72 -6.44 -23.38
CA ASN A 224 -6.17 -7.27 -22.27
C ASN A 224 -7.53 -6.79 -21.72
N ALA A 225 -7.58 -6.11 -20.57
CA ALA A 225 -8.83 -5.65 -19.98
C ALA A 225 -9.61 -4.69 -20.89
N GLU A 226 -8.95 -4.00 -21.81
CA GLU A 226 -9.62 -3.18 -22.82
C GLU A 226 -10.54 -3.99 -23.74
N GLU A 227 -10.10 -5.17 -24.19
CA GLU A 227 -10.90 -6.04 -25.07
C GLU A 227 -12.07 -6.65 -24.31
N LEU A 228 -11.82 -7.06 -23.06
CA LEU A 228 -12.86 -7.60 -22.15
C LEU A 228 -13.90 -6.53 -21.80
N ALA A 229 -13.48 -5.28 -21.61
CA ALA A 229 -14.39 -4.18 -21.34
C ALA A 229 -15.24 -3.81 -22.56
N LYS A 230 -14.70 -3.94 -23.78
CA LYS A 230 -15.42 -3.62 -25.03
C LYS A 230 -16.35 -4.73 -25.51
N SER A 231 -16.23 -5.95 -25.00
CA SER A 231 -17.11 -7.06 -25.39
C SER A 231 -18.50 -6.96 -24.78
N ASP A 232 -18.70 -6.12 -23.75
CA ASP A 232 -19.88 -6.05 -22.90
C ASP A 232 -20.23 -7.37 -22.17
N GLU A 233 -19.36 -8.38 -22.22
CA GLU A 233 -19.56 -9.68 -21.57
C GLU A 233 -19.01 -9.72 -20.13
N ILE A 234 -18.01 -8.90 -19.83
CA ILE A 234 -17.31 -8.86 -18.54
C ILE A 234 -17.57 -7.51 -17.86
N ALA A 235 -18.11 -7.53 -16.64
CA ALA A 235 -18.39 -6.32 -15.90
C ALA A 235 -17.09 -5.65 -15.40
N LEU A 236 -17.14 -4.33 -15.18
CA LEU A 236 -16.00 -3.56 -14.64
C LEU A 236 -15.42 -4.18 -13.36
N GLY A 237 -16.29 -4.66 -12.47
CA GLY A 237 -15.89 -5.28 -11.21
C GLY A 237 -15.04 -6.54 -11.39
N ASP A 238 -15.24 -7.29 -12.48
CA ASP A 238 -14.59 -8.58 -12.74
C ASP A 238 -13.23 -8.44 -13.45
N LEU A 239 -12.89 -7.25 -13.95
CA LEU A 239 -11.60 -6.99 -14.59
C LEU A 239 -10.45 -7.01 -13.58
N ILE A 240 -9.27 -7.47 -13.97
CA ILE A 240 -8.08 -7.45 -13.09
C ILE A 240 -7.44 -6.07 -13.16
N ALA A 241 -7.58 -5.25 -12.12
CA ALA A 241 -6.92 -3.94 -11.99
C ALA A 241 -5.87 -3.92 -10.88
N HIS A 242 -6.07 -4.76 -9.86
CA HIS A 242 -5.20 -4.89 -8.69
C HIS A 242 -4.90 -6.36 -8.38
N ARG A 243 -3.80 -6.65 -7.68
CA ARG A 243 -3.50 -8.03 -7.23
C ARG A 243 -4.60 -8.60 -6.32
N GLU A 244 -5.27 -7.73 -5.56
CA GLU A 244 -6.41 -8.06 -4.72
C GLU A 244 -7.56 -8.67 -5.52
N ASP A 245 -7.75 -8.26 -6.78
CA ASP A 245 -8.80 -8.83 -7.65
C ASP A 245 -8.53 -10.30 -7.96
N VAL A 246 -7.25 -10.64 -8.24
CA VAL A 246 -6.82 -12.03 -8.41
C VAL A 246 -7.05 -12.83 -7.16
N PHE A 247 -6.64 -12.29 -6.02
CA PHE A 247 -6.79 -12.95 -4.73
C PHE A 247 -8.25 -13.24 -4.38
N GLU A 248 -9.12 -12.25 -4.50
CA GLU A 248 -10.55 -12.39 -4.23
C GLU A 248 -11.20 -13.38 -5.19
N PHE A 249 -10.89 -13.29 -6.49
CA PHE A 249 -11.40 -14.23 -7.49
C PHE A 249 -11.05 -15.69 -7.17
N MET A 250 -9.82 -15.95 -6.74
CA MET A 250 -9.40 -17.31 -6.34
C MET A 250 -10.16 -17.80 -5.10
N LEU A 251 -10.34 -16.93 -4.09
CA LEU A 251 -11.11 -17.26 -2.88
C LEU A 251 -12.57 -17.59 -3.21
N ASP A 252 -13.19 -16.81 -4.10
CA ASP A 252 -14.58 -16.98 -4.52
C ASP A 252 -14.80 -18.30 -5.29
N HIS A 253 -13.73 -18.84 -5.90
CA HIS A 253 -13.73 -20.16 -6.55
C HIS A 253 -13.25 -21.29 -5.62
N GLY A 254 -13.20 -21.05 -4.30
CA GLY A 254 -12.90 -22.06 -3.30
C GLY A 254 -11.41 -22.45 -3.20
N ILE A 255 -10.51 -21.69 -3.83
CA ILE A 255 -9.07 -21.87 -3.65
C ILE A 255 -8.69 -21.32 -2.28
N ASP A 256 -7.90 -22.09 -1.53
CA ASP A 256 -7.49 -21.68 -0.18
C ASP A 256 -6.67 -20.39 -0.18
N ARG A 257 -6.72 -19.67 0.94
CA ARG A 257 -6.13 -18.34 1.09
C ARG A 257 -4.62 -18.31 0.81
N GLU A 258 -3.89 -19.36 1.17
CA GLU A 258 -2.43 -19.40 0.95
C GLU A 258 -2.12 -19.51 -0.54
N LYS A 259 -2.80 -20.40 -1.26
CA LYS A 259 -2.65 -20.54 -2.71
C LYS A 259 -3.15 -19.31 -3.46
N ALA A 260 -4.30 -18.75 -3.08
CA ALA A 260 -4.82 -17.52 -3.64
C ALA A 260 -3.81 -16.36 -3.52
N TYR A 261 -3.20 -16.20 -2.34
CA TYR A 261 -2.17 -15.18 -2.12
C TYR A 261 -0.96 -15.40 -3.04
N ARG A 262 -0.44 -16.63 -3.10
CA ARG A 262 0.71 -16.97 -3.96
C ARG A 262 0.43 -16.72 -5.44
N ILE A 263 -0.73 -17.18 -5.94
CA ILE A 263 -1.17 -16.94 -7.31
C ILE A 263 -1.26 -15.44 -7.59
N SER A 264 -1.84 -14.66 -6.67
CA SER A 264 -1.93 -13.21 -6.84
C SER A 264 -0.57 -12.52 -6.92
N GLU A 265 0.43 -12.97 -6.14
CA GLU A 265 1.79 -12.44 -6.20
C GLU A 265 2.55 -12.92 -7.45
N ASP A 266 2.28 -14.13 -7.95
CA ASP A 266 2.87 -14.62 -9.20
C ASP A 266 2.37 -13.82 -10.40
N VAL A 267 1.08 -13.44 -10.41
CA VAL A 267 0.51 -12.52 -11.40
C VAL A 267 1.06 -11.10 -11.21
N ARG A 268 1.11 -10.58 -9.97
CA ARG A 268 1.67 -9.26 -9.62
C ARG A 268 3.07 -9.05 -10.16
N TRP A 269 3.93 -10.07 -10.13
CA TRP A 269 5.32 -9.99 -10.58
C TRP A 269 5.55 -10.52 -12.00
N GLY A 270 4.48 -10.74 -12.76
CA GLY A 270 4.53 -11.24 -14.13
C GLY A 270 5.30 -12.55 -14.25
N ARG A 271 5.28 -13.39 -13.21
CA ARG A 271 5.93 -14.70 -13.23
C ARG A 271 5.17 -15.63 -14.17
N ILE A 272 3.84 -15.56 -14.16
CA ILE A 272 2.99 -16.30 -15.10
C ILE A 272 3.29 -15.90 -16.54
N LYS A 273 3.38 -14.60 -16.84
CA LYS A 273 3.76 -14.12 -18.18
C LYS A 273 5.13 -14.64 -18.65
N ARG A 274 6.11 -14.70 -17.74
CA ARG A 274 7.49 -15.10 -18.09
C ARG A 274 7.67 -16.61 -18.18
N ASN A 275 7.02 -17.37 -17.31
CA ASN A 275 7.31 -18.78 -17.09
C ASN A 275 6.15 -19.70 -17.50
N GLY A 276 4.97 -19.14 -17.78
CA GLY A 276 3.71 -19.88 -17.86
C GLY A 276 3.21 -20.33 -16.48
N TRP A 277 2.06 -21.00 -16.49
CA TRP A 277 1.56 -21.71 -15.31
C TRP A 277 2.30 -23.02 -15.11
N ASP A 278 2.67 -23.35 -13.87
CA ASP A 278 3.12 -24.69 -13.56
C ASP A 278 1.96 -25.70 -13.60
N ALA A 279 2.29 -26.98 -13.77
CA ALA A 279 1.32 -28.05 -13.97
C ALA A 279 0.38 -28.28 -12.76
N GLU A 280 0.84 -28.00 -11.54
CA GLU A 280 0.01 -28.17 -10.34
C GLU A 280 -0.99 -27.01 -10.21
N THR A 281 -0.51 -25.78 -10.38
CA THR A 281 -1.35 -24.59 -10.35
C THR A 281 -2.40 -24.61 -11.46
N ILE A 282 -2.03 -24.98 -12.70
CA ILE A 282 -3.01 -25.03 -13.78
C ILE A 282 -4.09 -26.10 -13.53
N ALA A 283 -3.73 -27.27 -13.00
CA ALA A 283 -4.70 -28.31 -12.63
C ALA A 283 -5.63 -27.84 -11.50
N LEU A 284 -5.09 -27.13 -10.50
CA LEU A 284 -5.88 -26.49 -9.45
C LEU A 284 -6.89 -25.50 -10.03
N LEU A 285 -6.46 -24.60 -10.92
CA LEU A 285 -7.30 -23.57 -11.52
C LEU A 285 -8.42 -24.18 -12.39
N TYR A 286 -8.11 -25.23 -13.18
CA TYR A 286 -9.14 -25.95 -13.94
C TYR A 286 -10.15 -26.66 -13.03
N ASN A 287 -9.69 -27.33 -11.97
CA ASN A 287 -10.58 -28.01 -11.01
C ASN A 287 -11.46 -27.02 -10.24
N ALA A 288 -10.97 -25.80 -10.01
CA ALA A 288 -11.73 -24.70 -9.40
C ALA A 288 -12.68 -24.01 -10.40
N GLY A 289 -12.70 -24.42 -11.67
CA GLY A 289 -13.60 -23.85 -12.69
C GLY A 289 -13.23 -22.44 -13.13
N ILE A 290 -11.95 -22.04 -12.98
CA ILE A 290 -11.48 -20.71 -13.39
C ILE A 290 -11.61 -20.60 -14.92
N PRO A 291 -12.31 -19.57 -15.43
CA PRO A 291 -12.58 -19.47 -16.85
C PRO A 291 -11.32 -19.10 -17.65
N GLU A 292 -11.23 -19.60 -18.87
CA GLU A 292 -10.01 -19.47 -19.68
C GLU A 292 -9.65 -18.02 -20.02
N TRP A 293 -10.64 -17.12 -20.14
CA TRP A 293 -10.38 -15.70 -20.35
C TRP A 293 -9.59 -15.09 -19.17
N TYR A 294 -9.84 -15.56 -17.95
CA TYR A 294 -9.17 -15.07 -16.73
C TYR A 294 -7.71 -15.53 -16.71
N LEU A 295 -7.47 -16.80 -17.05
CA LEU A 295 -6.13 -17.37 -17.18
C LEU A 295 -5.31 -16.61 -18.22
N LYS A 296 -5.90 -16.35 -19.40
CA LYS A 296 -5.27 -15.57 -20.47
C LYS A 296 -4.99 -14.13 -20.06
N SER A 297 -5.88 -13.52 -19.28
CA SER A 297 -5.65 -12.17 -18.75
C SER A 297 -4.43 -12.16 -17.81
N CYS A 298 -4.35 -13.11 -16.87
CA CYS A 298 -3.20 -13.26 -15.98
C CYS A 298 -1.86 -13.48 -16.73
N GLU A 299 -1.88 -14.23 -17.83
CA GLU A 299 -0.69 -14.49 -18.68
C GLU A 299 -0.16 -13.23 -19.38
N LYS A 300 -1.01 -12.21 -19.59
CA LYS A 300 -0.61 -10.95 -20.25
C LYS A 300 0.04 -9.96 -19.29
N ILE A 301 -0.25 -10.05 -17.99
CA ILE A 301 0.17 -9.10 -16.96
C ILE A 301 1.67 -9.27 -16.66
N SER A 302 2.46 -8.22 -16.87
CA SER A 302 3.86 -8.15 -16.43
C SER A 302 4.00 -7.56 -15.01
N HIS A 303 3.06 -6.71 -14.61
CA HIS A 303 2.95 -6.23 -13.24
C HIS A 303 1.56 -5.70 -12.92
N VAL A 304 1.01 -5.99 -11.74
CA VAL A 304 -0.25 -5.36 -11.27
C VAL A 304 -0.06 -4.68 -9.92
N PHE A 305 -0.63 -3.48 -9.75
CA PHE A 305 -0.44 -2.66 -8.55
C PHE A 305 -1.29 -3.14 -7.38
N PRO A 306 -0.89 -2.86 -6.12
CA PRO A 306 -1.77 -3.04 -4.97
C PRO A 306 -2.93 -2.04 -4.99
N ARG A 307 -4.12 -2.50 -4.60
CA ARG A 307 -5.35 -1.70 -4.50
C ARG A 307 -5.20 -0.48 -3.61
N ALA A 308 -4.51 -0.63 -2.48
CA ALA A 308 -4.24 0.45 -1.53
C ALA A 308 -3.55 1.66 -2.19
N HIS A 309 -2.63 1.43 -3.13
CA HIS A 309 -1.96 2.51 -3.86
C HIS A 309 -2.96 3.35 -4.66
N SER A 310 -3.84 2.69 -5.41
CA SER A 310 -4.86 3.37 -6.21
C SER A 310 -5.85 4.12 -5.33
N MET A 311 -6.28 3.51 -4.22
CA MET A 311 -7.17 4.17 -3.26
C MET A 311 -6.55 5.42 -2.65
N MET A 312 -5.26 5.39 -2.29
CA MET A 312 -4.58 6.57 -1.74
C MET A 312 -4.49 7.69 -2.76
N GLU A 313 -4.18 7.37 -4.02
CA GLU A 313 -4.15 8.39 -5.06
C GLU A 313 -5.54 9.01 -5.32
N ILE A 314 -6.58 8.18 -5.40
CA ILE A 314 -7.95 8.66 -5.62
C ILE A 314 -8.45 9.49 -4.43
N GLN A 315 -8.28 9.01 -3.20
CA GLN A 315 -8.74 9.71 -2.01
C GLN A 315 -7.97 11.03 -1.82
N HIS A 316 -6.64 10.99 -1.83
CA HIS A 316 -5.81 12.16 -1.57
C HIS A 316 -5.90 13.17 -2.73
N TYR A 317 -5.51 12.78 -3.94
CA TYR A 317 -5.43 13.72 -5.05
C TYR A 317 -6.79 14.05 -5.65
N GLY A 318 -7.74 13.12 -5.63
CA GLY A 318 -9.11 13.38 -6.04
C GLY A 318 -9.83 14.35 -5.09
N GLY A 319 -9.63 14.18 -3.77
CA GLY A 319 -10.14 15.12 -2.76
C GLY A 319 -9.67 16.55 -3.00
N LEU A 320 -8.39 16.76 -3.32
CA LEU A 320 -7.82 18.08 -3.64
C LEU A 320 -8.42 18.76 -4.88
N VAL A 321 -9.04 17.99 -5.78
CA VAL A 321 -9.77 18.51 -6.95
C VAL A 321 -11.20 18.86 -6.56
N ALA A 322 -11.85 18.02 -5.76
CA ALA A 322 -13.26 18.16 -5.34
C ALA A 322 -13.51 19.34 -4.39
N GLU A 323 -12.55 19.70 -3.51
CA GLU A 323 -12.69 20.80 -2.53
C GLU A 323 -13.03 22.18 -3.12
N ASN A 324 -12.88 22.39 -4.44
CA ASN A 324 -13.25 23.62 -5.12
C ASN A 324 -14.46 23.49 -6.07
N SER A 325 -14.97 22.28 -6.31
CA SER A 325 -16.32 22.07 -6.87
C SER A 325 -17.31 22.12 -5.71
N LYS A 326 -18.50 22.70 -5.90
CA LYS A 326 -19.51 22.86 -4.83
C LYS A 326 -20.07 21.53 -4.27
N ASP A 327 -19.55 20.38 -4.67
CA ASP A 327 -20.06 19.06 -4.34
C ASP A 327 -19.10 18.35 -3.39
N ARG A 328 -19.37 18.44 -2.08
CA ARG A 328 -18.81 17.49 -1.12
C ARG A 328 -19.36 16.11 -1.43
N ILE A 329 -18.51 15.19 -1.86
CA ILE A 329 -18.78 13.76 -1.72
C ILE A 329 -18.61 13.46 -0.24
N THR A 330 -19.71 13.55 0.51
CA THR A 330 -19.81 12.93 1.83
C THR A 330 -19.77 11.42 1.63
N ILE A 331 -18.66 10.80 2.00
CA ILE A 331 -18.59 9.37 2.26
C ILE A 331 -19.14 9.21 3.68
N ASN A 332 -20.38 8.76 3.80
CA ASN A 332 -20.97 8.29 5.06
C ASN A 332 -20.64 6.82 5.24
#